data_AF-A0A943DZ56-F1
#
_entry.id   AF-A0A943DZ56-F1
#
_cell.length_a   1.000
_cell.length_b   1.000
_cell.length_c   1.000
_cell.angle_alpha   90.00
_cell.angle_beta   90.00
_cell.angle_gamma   90.00
#
_symmetry.space_group_name_H-M   'P 1'
#
loop_
_entity.id
_entity.type
_entity.pdbx_description
1 polymer ?
#
loop_
_entity_poly.entity_id
_entity_poly.type
_entity_poly.pdbx_seq_one_letter_code
_entity_poly.pdbx_strand_id
1 'polypeptide(L)'
;MKPSRITSYDPTLSVEENADINDVTPAAIRAYIQKEGIDRAADRQIYLYNKVKEYARNHPKDKAPQFVEPLGISANTVRKYLKMSEPPKPKEKKTAVSLSPIDKMKFISILDSQTDILKVILAIHLPDRDRFQCDLTAWKLGFYKDGLQTPLYCYDKYASILKNDDIEDLANFETAWSDGTFNSIVIDLPCSVEIPSTKSRFDVSTHFASLGELLDEHEKMLRLAYCKMQTDGILVYKTMDFTYLNSPYWLSDEVLKMAKKIGFELVDSY
;
A
#
# COMPACT_ATOMS: atom_id res chain seq x y z
N MET A 1 16.80 -16.09 25.29
CA MET A 1 17.89 -15.88 24.30
C MET A 1 18.29 -14.42 24.32
N LYS A 2 19.58 -14.10 24.36
CA LYS A 2 20.03 -12.70 24.16
C LYS A 2 19.66 -12.30 22.73
N PRO A 3 19.14 -11.08 22.47
CA PRO A 3 18.95 -10.63 21.11
C PRO A 3 20.32 -10.52 20.45
N SER A 4 20.60 -11.37 19.47
CA SER A 4 21.80 -11.26 18.63
C SER A 4 21.74 -9.91 17.91
N ARG A 5 22.56 -8.97 18.38
CA ARG A 5 22.63 -7.62 17.81
C ARG A 5 23.53 -7.70 16.59
N ILE A 6 23.02 -7.37 15.41
CA ILE A 6 23.83 -7.22 14.20
C ILE A 6 24.76 -6.03 14.44
N THR A 7 26.07 -6.29 14.56
CA THR A 7 27.08 -5.28 14.92
C THR A 7 27.98 -4.90 13.77
N SER A 8 28.10 -5.75 12.74
CA SER A 8 29.00 -5.53 11.61
C SER A 8 28.30 -5.92 10.31
N TYR A 9 27.47 -5.01 9.79
CA TYR A 9 26.86 -5.17 8.48
C TYR A 9 27.79 -4.60 7.40
N ASP A 10 28.14 -5.41 6.40
CA ASP A 10 28.94 -5.03 5.25
C ASP A 10 28.10 -5.11 3.95
N PRO A 11 27.82 -3.97 3.28
CA PRO A 11 27.01 -3.96 2.06
C PRO A 11 27.68 -4.63 0.85
N THR A 12 28.97 -4.96 0.94
CA THR A 12 29.72 -5.64 -0.13
C THR A 12 29.57 -7.16 -0.09
N LEU A 13 29.11 -7.71 1.04
CA LEU A 13 28.87 -9.12 1.26
C LEU A 13 27.41 -9.50 0.96
N SER A 14 27.18 -10.77 0.65
CA SER A 14 25.85 -11.37 0.51
C SER A 14 25.07 -11.34 1.84
N VAL A 15 23.77 -11.65 1.78
CA VAL A 15 22.96 -11.72 3.02
C VAL A 15 23.48 -12.86 3.89
N GLU A 16 23.86 -13.94 3.24
CA GLU A 16 24.35 -15.19 3.81
C GLU A 16 25.71 -14.97 4.49
N GLU A 17 26.66 -14.31 3.82
CA GLU A 17 27.96 -13.95 4.43
C GLU A 17 27.81 -12.98 5.62
N ASN A 18 26.91 -12.00 5.51
CA ASN A 18 26.59 -11.12 6.64
C ASN A 18 25.96 -11.88 7.81
N ALA A 19 25.15 -12.90 7.52
CA ALA A 19 24.50 -13.73 8.52
C ALA A 19 25.53 -14.58 9.27
N ASP A 20 26.46 -15.19 8.52
CA ASP A 20 27.57 -15.99 9.06
C ASP A 20 28.50 -15.16 9.95
N ILE A 21 28.86 -13.94 9.52
CA ILE A 21 29.72 -13.02 10.30
C ILE A 21 29.05 -12.55 11.60
N ASN A 22 27.74 -12.34 11.56
CA ASN A 22 27.00 -11.83 12.72
C ASN A 22 26.39 -12.93 13.59
N ASP A 23 26.63 -14.21 13.28
CA ASP A 23 26.02 -15.38 13.95
C ASP A 23 24.49 -15.27 14.06
N VAL A 24 23.85 -14.91 12.95
CA VAL A 24 22.39 -14.77 12.84
C VAL A 24 21.85 -15.49 11.61
N THR A 25 20.53 -15.57 11.49
CA THR A 25 19.91 -16.12 10.29
C THR A 25 19.92 -15.09 9.14
N PRO A 26 19.95 -15.53 7.86
CA PRO A 26 19.76 -14.63 6.72
C PRO A 26 18.46 -13.81 6.79
N ALA A 27 17.41 -14.36 7.43
CA ALA A 27 16.16 -13.65 7.67
C ALA A 27 16.34 -12.45 8.62
N ALA A 28 17.16 -12.58 9.68
CA ALA A 28 17.46 -11.48 10.59
C ALA A 28 18.25 -10.35 9.89
N ILE A 29 19.18 -10.69 8.99
CA ILE A 29 19.88 -9.71 8.17
C ILE A 29 18.90 -8.98 7.22
N ARG A 30 17.98 -9.70 6.57
CA ARG A 30 16.93 -9.09 5.71
C ARG A 30 16.04 -8.14 6.48
N ALA A 31 15.59 -8.53 7.69
CA ALA A 31 14.80 -7.68 8.57
C ALA A 31 15.58 -6.42 9.00
N TYR A 32 16.88 -6.55 9.27
CA TYR A 32 17.75 -5.43 9.59
C TYR A 32 17.94 -4.46 8.42
N ILE A 33 18.19 -4.96 7.21
CA ILE A 33 18.27 -4.16 5.97
C ILE A 33 16.99 -3.35 5.77
N GLN A 34 15.83 -3.97 5.98
CA GLN A 34 14.53 -3.32 5.86
C GLN A 34 14.32 -2.25 6.94
N LYS A 35 14.58 -2.60 8.20
CA LYS A 35 14.43 -1.70 9.36
C LYS A 35 15.30 -0.45 9.24
N GLU A 36 16.57 -0.62 8.89
CA GLU A 36 17.53 0.49 8.76
C GLU A 36 17.43 1.18 7.39
N GLY A 37 16.55 0.72 6.50
CA GLY A 37 16.26 1.35 5.21
C GLY A 37 17.45 1.35 4.24
N ILE A 38 18.27 0.29 4.29
CA ILE A 38 19.53 0.13 3.54
C ILE A 38 19.23 -0.24 2.08
N ASP A 39 19.65 0.60 1.13
CA ASP A 39 19.63 0.27 -0.31
C ASP A 39 20.94 -0.43 -0.70
N ARG A 40 20.93 -1.76 -0.60
CA ARG A 40 22.11 -2.60 -0.91
C ARG A 40 22.62 -2.41 -2.33
N ALA A 41 21.73 -2.14 -3.27
CA ALA A 41 22.11 -1.93 -4.65
C ALA A 41 22.86 -0.59 -4.80
N ALA A 42 22.35 0.47 -4.18
CA ALA A 42 23.02 1.76 -4.14
C ALA A 42 24.36 1.69 -3.39
N ASP A 43 24.39 1.11 -2.19
CA ASP A 43 25.59 1.02 -1.36
C ASP A 43 26.71 0.26 -2.08
N ARG A 44 26.38 -0.86 -2.72
CA ARG A 44 27.34 -1.62 -3.52
C ARG A 44 27.85 -0.81 -4.71
N GLN A 45 27.00 -0.02 -5.36
CA GLN A 45 27.42 0.83 -6.47
C GLN A 45 28.33 1.97 -6.00
N ILE A 46 28.03 2.60 -4.86
CA ILE A 46 28.83 3.65 -4.23
C ILE A 46 30.19 3.11 -3.80
N TYR A 47 30.22 1.93 -3.17
CA TYR A 47 31.45 1.24 -2.81
C TYR A 47 32.33 0.98 -4.04
N LEU A 48 31.78 0.40 -5.10
CA LEU A 48 32.53 0.12 -6.33
C LEU A 48 33.02 1.40 -7.01
N TYR A 49 32.20 2.45 -7.01
CA TYR A 49 32.59 3.76 -7.52
C TYR A 49 33.80 4.32 -6.76
N ASN A 50 33.72 4.35 -5.42
CA ASN A 50 34.80 4.87 -4.58
C ASN A 50 36.07 4.04 -4.73
N LYS A 51 35.96 2.71 -4.72
CA LYS A 51 37.09 1.78 -4.90
C LYS A 51 37.82 2.02 -6.23
N VAL A 52 37.09 2.23 -7.32
CA VAL A 52 37.68 2.53 -8.64
C VAL A 52 38.31 3.93 -8.68
N LYS A 53 37.64 4.95 -8.12
CA LYS A 53 38.12 6.33 -8.11
C LYS A 53 39.35 6.51 -7.24
N GLU A 54 39.42 5.84 -6.10
CA GLU A 54 40.57 5.84 -5.20
C GLU A 54 41.79 5.20 -5.87
N TYR A 55 41.62 4.02 -6.50
CA TYR A 55 42.69 3.38 -7.26
C TYR A 55 43.18 4.28 -8.40
N ALA A 56 42.28 4.90 -9.17
CA ALA A 56 42.66 5.83 -10.24
C ALA A 56 43.46 7.03 -9.72
N ARG A 57 43.14 7.54 -8.53
CA ARG A 57 43.84 8.67 -7.90
C ARG A 57 45.25 8.28 -7.46
N ASN A 58 45.40 7.07 -6.92
CA ASN A 58 46.69 6.55 -6.45
C ASN A 58 47.57 6.04 -7.61
N HIS A 59 46.97 5.70 -8.75
CA HIS A 59 47.64 5.17 -9.94
C HIS A 59 47.26 5.95 -11.22
N PRO A 60 47.63 7.24 -11.33
CA PRO A 60 47.14 8.13 -12.39
C PRO A 60 47.61 7.78 -13.81
N LYS A 61 48.60 6.89 -13.95
CA LYS A 61 49.14 6.44 -15.25
C LYS A 61 48.52 5.13 -15.74
N ASP A 62 47.80 4.42 -14.86
CA ASP A 62 47.23 3.12 -15.18
C ASP A 62 45.98 3.28 -16.07
N LYS A 63 45.78 2.33 -16.98
CA LYS A 63 44.59 2.27 -17.85
C LYS A 63 43.61 1.24 -17.32
N ALA A 64 42.32 1.41 -17.64
CA ALA A 64 41.21 0.57 -17.14
C ALA A 64 41.46 -0.96 -17.12
N PRO A 65 42.14 -1.59 -18.10
CA PRO A 65 42.45 -3.03 -18.02
C PRO A 65 43.34 -3.42 -16.83
N GLN A 66 44.22 -2.54 -16.38
CA GLN A 66 45.17 -2.78 -15.27
C GLN A 66 44.49 -2.71 -13.89
N PHE A 67 43.23 -2.26 -13.82
CA PHE A 67 42.47 -2.15 -12.56
C PHE A 67 41.77 -3.47 -12.21
N VAL A 68 41.63 -4.39 -13.17
CA VAL A 68 40.78 -5.59 -13.06
C VAL A 68 41.31 -6.56 -12.02
N GLU A 69 42.58 -6.95 -12.12
CA GLU A 69 43.22 -7.86 -11.16
C GLU A 69 43.32 -7.25 -9.76
N PRO A 70 43.88 -6.04 -9.57
CA PRO A 70 44.07 -5.48 -8.23
C PRO A 70 42.76 -5.24 -7.48
N LEU A 71 41.68 -4.89 -8.19
CA LEU A 71 40.40 -4.58 -7.57
C LEU A 71 39.44 -5.77 -7.49
N GLY A 72 39.74 -6.86 -8.21
CA GLY A 72 38.89 -8.06 -8.30
C GLY A 72 37.52 -7.80 -8.94
N ILE A 73 37.44 -6.88 -9.90
CA ILE A 73 36.17 -6.47 -10.55
C ILE A 73 36.27 -6.48 -12.07
N SER A 74 35.15 -6.71 -12.76
CA SER A 74 35.14 -6.85 -14.22
C SER A 74 35.61 -5.58 -14.95
N ALA A 75 36.23 -5.75 -16.12
CA ALA A 75 36.67 -4.65 -16.98
C ALA A 75 35.52 -3.68 -17.33
N ASN A 76 34.30 -4.20 -17.49
CA ASN A 76 33.13 -3.37 -17.79
C ASN A 76 32.73 -2.49 -16.59
N THR A 77 32.80 -3.04 -15.38
CA THR A 77 32.55 -2.32 -14.13
C THR A 77 33.57 -1.19 -13.92
N VAL A 78 34.86 -1.46 -14.15
CA VAL A 78 35.91 -0.43 -14.08
C VAL A 78 35.62 0.70 -15.06
N ARG A 79 35.39 0.38 -16.34
CA ARG A 79 35.13 1.40 -17.38
C ARG A 79 33.91 2.25 -17.05
N LYS A 80 32.84 1.64 -16.52
CA LYS A 80 31.63 2.34 -16.11
C LYS A 80 31.96 3.42 -15.07
N TYR A 81 32.58 3.03 -13.95
CA TYR A 81 32.81 3.96 -12.84
C TYR A 81 33.94 4.96 -13.09
N LEU A 82 34.93 4.64 -13.92
CA LEU A 82 35.93 5.62 -14.37
C LEU A 82 35.27 6.78 -15.13
N LYS A 83 34.32 6.48 -16.02
CA LYS A 83 33.60 7.47 -16.84
C LYS A 83 32.60 8.32 -16.05
N MET A 84 32.07 7.82 -14.94
CA MET A 84 31.11 8.57 -14.12
C MET A 84 31.80 9.77 -13.45
N SER A 85 31.26 10.97 -13.65
CA SER A 85 31.73 12.21 -13.02
C SER A 85 31.25 12.34 -11.57
N GLU A 86 30.01 11.93 -11.31
CA GLU A 86 29.38 11.93 -10.00
C GLU A 86 29.24 10.50 -9.44
N PRO A 87 29.23 10.33 -8.11
CA PRO A 87 28.92 9.05 -7.50
C PRO A 87 27.50 8.59 -7.90
N PRO A 88 27.27 7.27 -7.99
CA PRO A 88 25.92 6.73 -8.14
C PRO A 88 25.03 7.29 -7.04
N LYS A 89 23.91 7.88 -7.44
CA LYS A 89 22.90 8.30 -6.48
C LYS A 89 22.10 7.05 -6.10
N PRO A 90 21.73 6.88 -4.82
CA PRO A 90 20.67 5.97 -4.47
C PRO A 90 19.50 6.24 -5.40
N LYS A 91 18.77 5.18 -5.81
CA LYS A 91 17.50 5.44 -6.46
C LYS A 91 16.72 6.33 -5.51
N GLU A 92 16.17 7.44 -6.02
CA GLU A 92 15.18 8.20 -5.25
C GLU A 92 14.19 7.15 -4.75
N LYS A 93 14.14 6.98 -3.43
CA LYS A 93 13.20 6.05 -2.83
C LYS A 93 11.85 6.51 -3.35
N LYS A 94 11.15 5.70 -4.15
CA LYS A 94 9.70 5.65 -4.03
C LYS A 94 9.51 5.22 -2.58
N THR A 95 9.29 6.22 -1.75
CA THR A 95 9.52 6.20 -0.32
C THR A 95 8.72 5.10 0.34
N ALA A 96 9.35 3.94 0.58
CA ALA A 96 9.14 3.23 1.84
C ALA A 96 9.84 4.05 2.93
N VAL A 97 9.29 5.23 3.21
CA VAL A 97 9.63 6.02 4.37
C VAL A 97 8.71 5.49 5.45
N SER A 98 9.31 5.03 6.54
CA SER A 98 8.64 5.04 7.84
C SER A 98 8.38 6.51 8.18
N LEU A 99 7.36 7.08 7.53
CA LEU A 99 6.89 8.43 7.76
C LEU A 99 6.36 8.44 9.18
N SER A 100 6.72 9.48 9.95
CA SER A 100 6.01 9.72 11.20
C SER A 100 4.50 9.83 10.89
N PRO A 101 3.60 9.43 11.79
CA PRO A 101 2.15 9.56 11.57
C PRO A 101 1.74 10.97 11.10
N ILE A 102 2.45 12.01 11.56
CA ILE A 102 2.25 13.41 11.19
C ILE A 102 2.65 13.67 9.72
N ASP A 103 3.74 13.06 9.24
CA ASP A 103 4.17 13.22 7.84
C ASP A 103 3.32 12.35 6.89
N LYS A 104 2.76 11.24 7.37
CA LYS A 104 1.73 10.46 6.65
C LYS A 104 0.45 11.29 6.46
N MET A 105 -0.07 11.89 7.54
CA MET A 105 -1.26 12.77 7.47
C MET A 105 -1.03 13.98 6.55
N LYS A 106 0.15 14.62 6.60
CA LYS A 106 0.47 15.78 5.72
C LYS A 106 0.55 15.41 4.25
N PHE A 107 0.98 14.21 3.89
CA PHE A 107 1.01 13.77 2.49
C PHE A 107 -0.40 13.49 1.96
N ILE A 108 -1.31 13.02 2.81
CA ILE A 108 -2.65 12.62 2.39
C ILE A 108 -3.59 13.83 2.25
N SER A 109 -3.42 14.87 3.09
CA SER A 109 -4.23 16.10 3.03
C SER A 109 -3.99 16.97 1.78
N ILE A 110 -3.16 16.54 0.83
CA ILE A 110 -2.79 17.27 -0.41
C ILE A 110 -3.20 16.45 -1.66
N LEU A 111 -3.79 15.26 -1.48
CA LEU A 111 -4.17 14.39 -2.60
C LEU A 111 -5.60 14.69 -3.04
N ASP A 112 -5.75 15.18 -4.27
CA ASP A 112 -7.07 15.45 -4.88
C ASP A 112 -7.68 14.22 -5.57
N SER A 113 -6.97 13.09 -5.57
CA SER A 113 -7.34 11.86 -6.27
C SER A 113 -7.66 10.74 -5.28
N GLN A 114 -8.89 10.21 -5.37
CA GLN A 114 -9.33 9.05 -4.57
C GLN A 114 -8.40 7.84 -4.77
N THR A 115 -7.93 7.62 -6.00
CA THR A 115 -6.98 6.56 -6.32
C THR A 115 -5.65 6.73 -5.59
N ASP A 116 -5.15 7.97 -5.48
CA ASP A 116 -3.88 8.23 -4.79
C ASP A 116 -4.02 8.14 -3.27
N ILE A 117 -5.17 8.56 -2.71
CA ILE A 117 -5.50 8.33 -1.30
C ILE A 117 -5.46 6.83 -0.99
N LEU A 118 -6.13 6.00 -1.81
CA LEU A 118 -6.14 4.55 -1.65
C LEU A 118 -4.75 3.91 -1.78
N LYS A 119 -3.90 4.38 -2.72
CA LYS A 119 -2.50 3.93 -2.82
C LYS A 119 -1.72 4.22 -1.55
N VAL A 120 -1.92 5.39 -0.95
CA VAL A 120 -1.22 5.76 0.28
C VAL A 120 -1.72 4.94 1.46
N ILE A 121 -3.03 4.72 1.58
CA ILE A 121 -3.62 3.82 2.58
C ILE A 121 -3.00 2.43 2.47
N LEU A 122 -2.97 1.86 1.26
CA LEU A 122 -2.35 0.56 1.00
C LEU A 122 -0.88 0.54 1.41
N ALA A 123 -0.09 1.54 1.02
CA ALA A 123 1.34 1.61 1.34
C ALA A 123 1.62 1.80 2.84
N ILE A 124 0.73 2.46 3.58
CA ILE A 124 0.89 2.73 5.00
C ILE A 124 0.47 1.53 5.84
N HIS A 125 -0.71 0.99 5.56
CA HIS A 125 -1.38 0.02 6.43
C HIS A 125 -1.18 -1.42 5.95
N LEU A 126 -0.78 -1.62 4.69
CA LEU A 126 -0.55 -2.93 4.07
C LEU A 126 0.76 -2.90 3.24
N PRO A 127 1.92 -2.55 3.84
CA PRO A 127 3.17 -2.23 3.11
C PRO A 127 3.75 -3.39 2.29
N ASP A 128 3.40 -4.64 2.63
CA ASP A 128 3.84 -5.84 1.92
C ASP A 128 2.86 -6.27 0.81
N ARG A 129 1.88 -5.42 0.46
CA ARG A 129 0.84 -5.67 -0.55
C ARG A 129 0.88 -4.62 -1.66
N ASP A 130 0.55 -5.06 -2.87
CA ASP A 130 0.41 -4.20 -4.06
C ASP A 130 -1.06 -3.96 -4.47
N ARG A 131 -2.00 -4.60 -3.77
CA ARG A 131 -3.46 -4.46 -3.92
C ARG A 131 -4.19 -4.73 -2.59
N PHE A 132 -5.41 -4.22 -2.47
CA PHE A 132 -6.35 -4.69 -1.44
C PHE A 132 -6.81 -6.11 -1.75
N GLN A 133 -7.26 -6.85 -0.73
CA GLN A 133 -7.74 -8.21 -0.95
C GLN A 133 -9.14 -8.23 -1.55
N CYS A 134 -10.06 -7.39 -1.05
CA CYS A 134 -11.45 -7.37 -1.49
C CYS A 134 -12.03 -5.96 -1.58
N ASP A 135 -12.96 -5.76 -2.53
CA ASP A 135 -13.83 -4.58 -2.62
C ASP A 135 -15.28 -5.07 -2.76
N LEU A 136 -16.16 -4.61 -1.87
CA LEU A 136 -17.56 -5.02 -1.80
C LEU A 136 -18.51 -4.10 -2.59
N THR A 137 -17.94 -3.10 -3.26
CA THR A 137 -18.62 -2.01 -3.99
C THR A 137 -17.88 -1.69 -5.28
N ALA A 138 -17.33 -2.72 -5.93
CA ALA A 138 -16.32 -2.58 -6.96
C ALA A 138 -16.83 -1.87 -8.24
N TRP A 139 -18.15 -1.87 -8.47
CA TRP A 139 -18.84 -1.18 -9.54
C TRP A 139 -18.18 -1.29 -10.93
N LYS A 140 -17.50 -0.24 -11.40
CA LYS A 140 -16.79 -0.21 -12.71
C LYS A 140 -15.28 -0.12 -12.53
N LEU A 141 -14.78 -0.56 -11.38
CA LEU A 141 -13.38 -0.55 -10.98
C LEU A 141 -12.75 0.84 -11.11
N GLY A 142 -13.53 1.89 -10.80
CA GLY A 142 -13.13 3.28 -11.00
C GLY A 142 -11.84 3.64 -10.24
N PHE A 143 -11.74 3.19 -9.00
CA PHE A 143 -10.56 3.39 -8.14
C PHE A 143 -9.28 2.76 -8.68
N TYR A 144 -9.38 1.76 -9.55
CA TYR A 144 -8.25 0.92 -9.95
C TYR A 144 -7.70 1.26 -11.34
N LYS A 145 -8.22 2.29 -12.01
CA LYS A 145 -7.82 2.65 -13.39
C LYS A 145 -6.44 3.30 -13.48
N ASP A 146 -6.02 4.02 -12.44
CA ASP A 146 -4.82 4.86 -12.47
C ASP A 146 -3.66 4.28 -11.66
N GLY A 147 -3.32 3.01 -11.90
CA GLY A 147 -2.13 2.37 -11.36
C GLY A 147 -2.24 1.83 -9.92
N LEU A 148 -3.43 1.85 -9.33
CA LEU A 148 -3.76 1.01 -8.18
C LEU A 148 -4.21 -0.36 -8.72
N GLN A 149 -3.59 -1.45 -8.27
CA GLN A 149 -3.98 -2.77 -8.76
C GLN A 149 -5.37 -3.16 -8.25
N THR A 150 -6.15 -3.78 -9.13
CA THR A 150 -7.46 -4.34 -8.80
C THR A 150 -7.35 -5.37 -7.67
N PRO A 151 -8.31 -5.38 -6.71
CA PRO A 151 -8.36 -6.39 -5.66
C PRO A 151 -8.43 -7.82 -6.17
N LEU A 152 -8.15 -8.80 -5.30
CA LEU A 152 -8.27 -10.21 -5.67
C LEU A 152 -9.73 -10.63 -5.87
N TYR A 153 -10.63 -10.03 -5.10
CA TYR A 153 -12.05 -10.33 -5.13
C TYR A 153 -12.86 -9.04 -5.21
N CYS A 154 -13.70 -8.93 -6.23
CA CYS A 154 -14.53 -7.74 -6.47
C CYS A 154 -15.99 -8.16 -6.46
N TYR A 155 -16.79 -7.49 -5.62
CA TYR A 155 -18.22 -7.72 -5.49
C TYR A 155 -18.99 -6.42 -5.71
N ASP A 156 -20.22 -6.56 -6.20
CA ASP A 156 -21.16 -5.45 -6.30
C ASP A 156 -22.60 -5.95 -6.27
N LYS A 157 -23.51 -5.19 -5.63
CA LYS A 157 -24.96 -5.49 -5.60
C LYS A 157 -25.61 -5.46 -6.97
N TYR A 158 -24.96 -4.80 -7.93
CA TYR A 158 -25.42 -4.62 -9.30
C TYR A 158 -24.53 -5.35 -10.32
N ALA A 159 -23.73 -6.34 -9.89
CA ALA A 159 -22.87 -7.14 -10.76
C ALA A 159 -23.59 -7.65 -12.03
N SER A 160 -24.83 -8.12 -11.88
CA SER A 160 -25.65 -8.67 -12.98
C SER A 160 -25.91 -7.70 -14.15
N ILE A 161 -25.90 -6.38 -13.90
CA ILE A 161 -26.14 -5.36 -14.93
C ILE A 161 -24.86 -4.70 -15.46
N LEU A 162 -23.72 -4.94 -14.79
CA LEU A 162 -22.41 -4.39 -15.17
C LEU A 162 -21.80 -5.06 -16.39
N LYS A 163 -22.22 -6.30 -16.70
CA LYS A 163 -21.64 -7.13 -17.79
C LYS A 163 -20.10 -7.23 -17.69
N ASN A 164 -19.61 -7.40 -16.47
CA ASN A 164 -18.19 -7.57 -16.17
C ASN A 164 -18.02 -8.84 -15.34
N ASP A 165 -17.38 -9.86 -15.92
CA ASP A 165 -17.18 -11.17 -15.27
C ASP A 165 -16.15 -11.11 -14.13
N ASP A 166 -15.38 -10.01 -14.02
CA ASP A 166 -14.43 -9.78 -12.92
C ASP A 166 -15.13 -9.33 -11.62
N ILE A 167 -16.45 -9.12 -11.64
CA ILE A 167 -17.23 -8.61 -10.50
C ILE A 167 -18.37 -9.57 -10.20
N GLU A 168 -18.35 -10.13 -9.00
CA GLU A 168 -19.35 -11.09 -8.53
C GLU A 168 -20.52 -10.40 -7.82
N ASP A 169 -21.68 -11.06 -7.79
CA ASP A 169 -22.84 -10.58 -7.03
C ASP A 169 -22.54 -10.59 -5.53
N LEU A 170 -22.73 -9.44 -4.87
CA LEU A 170 -22.49 -9.29 -3.43
C LEU A 170 -23.30 -10.29 -2.59
N ALA A 171 -24.47 -10.75 -3.06
CA ALA A 171 -25.25 -11.77 -2.36
C ALA A 171 -24.48 -13.10 -2.19
N ASN A 172 -23.53 -13.39 -3.08
CA ASN A 172 -22.70 -14.59 -2.96
C ASN A 172 -21.64 -14.46 -1.86
N PHE A 173 -21.18 -13.25 -1.56
CA PHE A 173 -20.08 -13.01 -0.61
C PHE A 173 -20.37 -13.55 0.79
N GLU A 174 -21.61 -13.39 1.28
CA GLU A 174 -22.00 -13.80 2.63
C GLU A 174 -21.85 -15.30 2.87
N THR A 175 -22.12 -16.10 1.82
CA THR A 175 -22.12 -17.57 1.89
C THR A 175 -20.85 -18.21 1.32
N ALA A 176 -20.13 -17.51 0.43
CA ALA A 176 -18.94 -18.03 -0.22
C ALA A 176 -17.72 -18.13 0.71
N TRP A 177 -17.67 -17.32 1.77
CA TRP A 177 -16.47 -17.16 2.59
C TRP A 177 -16.71 -17.49 4.05
N SER A 178 -15.73 -18.15 4.68
CA SER A 178 -15.68 -18.29 6.14
C SER A 178 -15.42 -16.94 6.81
N ASP A 179 -15.84 -16.82 8.05
CA ASP A 179 -15.46 -15.68 8.90
C ASP A 179 -13.94 -15.65 9.11
N GLY A 180 -13.35 -14.46 9.29
CA GLY A 180 -11.89 -14.34 9.47
C GLY A 180 -11.05 -14.68 8.24
N THR A 181 -11.55 -14.44 7.03
CA THR A 181 -10.84 -14.78 5.78
C THR A 181 -10.04 -13.61 5.20
N PHE A 182 -10.54 -12.38 5.35
CA PHE A 182 -10.00 -11.21 4.63
C PHE A 182 -9.11 -10.35 5.53
N ASN A 183 -7.92 -10.01 5.05
CA ASN A 183 -7.01 -9.06 5.69
C ASN A 183 -7.32 -7.60 5.34
N SER A 184 -8.02 -7.35 4.23
CA SER A 184 -8.36 -6.01 3.79
C SER A 184 -9.61 -5.98 2.93
N ILE A 185 -10.49 -5.03 3.23
CA ILE A 185 -11.77 -4.82 2.53
C ILE A 185 -11.92 -3.33 2.23
N VAL A 186 -12.41 -3.00 1.02
CA VAL A 186 -12.80 -1.65 0.60
C VAL A 186 -14.33 -1.58 0.46
N ILE A 187 -14.92 -0.49 0.94
CA ILE A 187 -16.35 -0.19 0.79
C ILE A 187 -16.53 1.29 0.42
N ASP A 188 -17.30 1.54 -0.63
CA ASP A 188 -17.75 2.86 -1.09
C ASP A 188 -19.26 2.84 -1.36
N LEU A 189 -20.06 3.00 -0.31
CA LEU A 189 -21.51 3.11 -0.45
C LEU A 189 -21.93 4.51 -0.93
N PRO A 190 -23.06 4.63 -1.64
CA PRO A 190 -23.68 5.92 -1.91
C PRO A 190 -23.87 6.76 -0.63
N CYS A 191 -23.76 8.08 -0.74
CA CYS A 191 -23.80 8.99 0.41
C CYS A 191 -24.81 10.12 0.20
N SER A 192 -26.02 9.77 -0.23
CA SER A 192 -27.09 10.73 -0.46
C SER A 192 -28.46 10.08 -0.28
N VAL A 193 -29.46 10.91 0.03
CA VAL A 193 -30.87 10.51 0.12
C VAL A 193 -31.66 11.39 -0.83
N GLU A 194 -32.33 10.79 -1.81
CA GLU A 194 -33.26 11.50 -2.68
C GLU A 194 -34.62 10.83 -2.65
N ILE A 195 -35.68 11.64 -2.57
CA ILE A 195 -37.05 11.13 -2.64
C ILE A 195 -37.29 10.63 -4.07
N PRO A 196 -37.73 9.38 -4.27
CA PRO A 196 -37.93 8.82 -5.59
C PRO A 196 -38.83 9.73 -6.45
N SER A 197 -38.24 10.39 -7.44
CA SER A 197 -39.00 11.04 -8.49
C SER A 197 -39.36 9.98 -9.54
N THR A 198 -40.52 10.10 -10.19
CA THR A 198 -41.02 9.14 -11.19
C THR A 198 -40.14 9.01 -12.46
N LYS A 199 -38.93 9.58 -12.49
CA LYS A 199 -38.16 9.84 -13.70
C LYS A 199 -36.92 8.99 -13.99
N SER A 200 -36.47 8.06 -13.13
CA SER A 200 -35.40 7.15 -13.56
C SER A 200 -35.65 5.70 -13.15
N ARG A 201 -35.90 4.85 -14.15
CA ARG A 201 -36.04 3.39 -13.99
C ARG A 201 -34.75 2.63 -14.33
N PHE A 202 -33.66 3.35 -14.59
CA PHE A 202 -32.39 2.77 -15.04
C PHE A 202 -31.15 3.43 -14.42
N ASP A 203 -31.30 4.25 -13.39
CA ASP A 203 -30.14 4.69 -12.63
C ASP A 203 -29.82 3.64 -11.57
N VAL A 204 -28.60 3.15 -11.64
CA VAL A 204 -27.97 2.40 -10.55
C VAL A 204 -28.00 3.36 -9.38
N SER A 205 -28.70 3.01 -8.31
CA SER A 205 -29.08 3.98 -7.28
C SER A 205 -27.83 4.61 -6.67
N THR A 206 -27.55 5.86 -7.05
CA THR A 206 -26.49 6.71 -6.50
C THR A 206 -26.90 7.36 -5.18
N HIS A 207 -28.07 6.99 -4.67
CA HIS A 207 -28.76 7.55 -3.52
C HIS A 207 -29.63 6.47 -2.86
N PHE A 208 -30.04 6.71 -1.62
CA PHE A 208 -31.03 5.91 -0.90
C PHE A 208 -32.40 6.60 -0.91
N ALA A 209 -33.48 5.85 -0.76
CA ALA A 209 -34.83 6.41 -0.76
C ALA A 209 -35.19 7.07 0.59
N SER A 210 -34.47 6.73 1.65
CA SER A 210 -34.65 7.31 2.98
C SER A 210 -33.36 7.29 3.79
N LEU A 211 -33.31 8.11 4.85
CA LEU A 211 -32.21 8.07 5.80
C LEU A 211 -32.13 6.74 6.56
N GLY A 212 -33.27 6.11 6.88
CA GLY A 212 -33.29 4.81 7.54
C GLY A 212 -32.65 3.72 6.69
N GLU A 213 -33.02 3.64 5.42
CA GLU A 213 -32.43 2.69 4.47
C GLU A 213 -30.91 2.90 4.31
N LEU A 214 -30.47 4.16 4.25
CA LEU A 214 -29.05 4.50 4.20
C LEU A 214 -28.32 3.94 5.42
N LEU A 215 -28.80 4.24 6.63
CA LEU A 215 -28.14 3.82 7.87
C LEU A 215 -28.15 2.29 8.03
N ASP A 216 -29.27 1.64 7.67
CA ASP A 216 -29.39 0.17 7.73
C ASP A 216 -28.40 -0.52 6.78
N GLU A 217 -28.24 -0.02 5.55
CA GLU A 217 -27.31 -0.61 4.58
C GLU A 217 -25.84 -0.38 4.99
N HIS A 218 -25.52 0.80 5.55
CA HIS A 218 -24.19 1.06 6.12
C HIS A 218 -23.89 0.12 7.30
N GLU A 219 -24.82 -0.06 8.25
CA GLU A 219 -24.65 -0.98 9.37
C GLU A 219 -24.49 -2.43 8.88
N LYS A 220 -25.30 -2.86 7.91
CA LYS A 220 -25.23 -4.19 7.32
C LYS A 220 -23.88 -4.46 6.67
N MET A 221 -23.37 -3.52 5.87
CA MET A 221 -22.08 -3.66 5.20
C MET A 221 -20.90 -3.68 6.18
N LEU A 222 -20.96 -2.85 7.22
CA LEU A 222 -19.97 -2.88 8.31
C LEU A 222 -19.98 -4.23 9.03
N ARG A 223 -21.15 -4.79 9.34
CA ARG A 223 -21.26 -6.11 9.99
C ARG A 223 -20.74 -7.23 9.10
N LEU A 224 -21.09 -7.19 7.81
CA LEU A 224 -20.60 -8.16 6.83
C LEU A 224 -19.07 -8.14 6.75
N ALA A 225 -18.47 -6.95 6.65
CA ALA A 225 -17.02 -6.81 6.67
C ALA A 225 -16.41 -7.32 7.99
N TYR A 226 -16.97 -6.92 9.13
CA TYR A 226 -16.46 -7.31 10.44
C TYR A 226 -16.38 -8.83 10.62
N CYS A 227 -17.43 -9.56 10.25
CA CYS A 227 -17.43 -11.03 10.37
C CYS A 227 -16.40 -11.67 9.42
N LYS A 228 -16.27 -11.17 8.20
CA LYS A 228 -15.40 -11.77 7.18
C LYS A 228 -13.92 -11.39 7.34
N MET A 229 -13.61 -10.38 8.13
CA MET A 229 -12.24 -9.92 8.34
C MET A 229 -11.49 -10.67 9.44
N GLN A 230 -10.20 -10.84 9.22
CA GLN A 230 -9.25 -11.31 10.24
C GLN A 230 -9.06 -10.26 11.34
N THR A 231 -8.65 -10.72 12.52
CA THR A 231 -8.09 -9.82 13.54
C THR A 231 -6.92 -9.03 12.94
N ASP A 232 -6.85 -7.74 13.29
CA ASP A 232 -5.88 -6.76 12.76
C ASP A 232 -5.98 -6.49 11.24
N GLY A 233 -7.04 -6.97 10.58
CA GLY A 233 -7.36 -6.60 9.20
C GLY A 233 -7.77 -5.13 9.07
N ILE A 234 -7.57 -4.55 7.87
CA ILE A 234 -7.84 -3.14 7.57
C ILE A 234 -9.11 -2.98 6.73
N LEU A 235 -10.11 -2.29 7.27
CA LEU A 235 -11.30 -1.86 6.53
C LEU A 235 -11.09 -0.44 6.04
N VAL A 236 -11.15 -0.23 4.74
CA VAL A 236 -11.17 1.09 4.12
C VAL A 236 -12.62 1.43 3.80
N TYR A 237 -13.18 2.41 4.49
CA TYR A 237 -14.57 2.81 4.33
C TYR A 237 -14.64 4.23 3.80
N LYS A 238 -15.04 4.40 2.54
CA LYS A 238 -15.29 5.70 1.94
C LYS A 238 -16.71 6.14 2.26
N THR A 239 -16.83 7.39 2.70
CA THR A 239 -18.10 8.06 2.97
C THR A 239 -17.94 9.56 2.76
N MET A 240 -19.04 10.30 2.73
CA MET A 240 -19.02 11.76 2.71
C MET A 240 -20.25 12.32 3.43
N ASP A 241 -20.08 13.49 4.04
CA ASP A 241 -21.18 14.24 4.61
C ASP A 241 -22.00 14.91 3.51
N PHE A 242 -23.30 15.05 3.73
CA PHE A 242 -24.22 15.56 2.73
C PHE A 242 -25.30 16.46 3.35
N THR A 243 -26.00 17.21 2.50
CA THR A 243 -27.14 18.03 2.96
C THR A 243 -28.42 17.18 2.94
N TYR A 244 -29.09 17.09 4.09
CA TYR A 244 -30.39 16.42 4.23
C TYR A 244 -31.41 17.40 4.78
N LEU A 245 -32.55 17.55 4.09
CA LEU A 245 -33.63 18.50 4.48
C LEU A 245 -33.11 19.91 4.81
N ASN A 246 -32.25 20.45 3.93
CA ASN A 246 -31.60 21.77 4.05
C ASN A 246 -30.69 21.94 5.28
N SER A 247 -30.24 20.85 5.90
CA SER A 247 -29.29 20.87 7.01
C SER A 247 -28.10 19.95 6.71
N PRO A 248 -26.89 20.29 7.19
CA PRO A 248 -25.76 19.36 7.12
C PRO A 248 -26.07 18.06 7.88
N TYR A 249 -25.73 16.94 7.27
CA TYR A 249 -25.82 15.61 7.87
C TYR A 249 -24.43 14.97 7.88
N TRP A 250 -23.93 14.73 9.09
CA TRP A 250 -22.60 14.18 9.35
C TRP A 250 -22.62 12.64 9.27
N LEU A 251 -22.74 12.11 8.05
CA LEU A 251 -22.77 10.66 7.84
C LEU A 251 -21.47 9.99 8.30
N SER A 252 -20.34 10.66 8.12
CA SER A 252 -19.04 10.18 8.58
C SER A 252 -19.03 9.84 10.08
N ASP A 253 -19.60 10.72 10.91
CA ASP A 253 -19.73 10.52 12.35
C ASP A 253 -20.64 9.33 12.70
N GLU A 254 -21.75 9.17 11.98
CA GLU A 254 -22.69 8.07 12.20
C GLU A 254 -22.08 6.71 11.83
N VAL A 255 -21.42 6.62 10.67
CA VAL A 255 -20.69 5.42 10.25
C VAL A 255 -19.60 5.07 11.26
N LEU A 256 -18.85 6.06 11.75
CA LEU A 256 -17.81 5.84 12.74
C LEU A 256 -18.37 5.32 14.07
N LYS A 257 -19.51 5.86 14.54
CA LYS A 257 -20.22 5.35 15.73
C LYS A 257 -20.67 3.91 15.54
N MET A 258 -21.25 3.58 14.37
CA MET A 258 -21.67 2.21 14.04
C MET A 258 -20.48 1.25 14.05
N ALA A 259 -19.39 1.61 13.37
CA ALA A 259 -18.19 0.79 13.28
C ALA A 259 -17.62 0.50 14.68
N LYS A 260 -17.52 1.52 15.55
CA LYS A 260 -17.08 1.35 16.95
C LYS A 260 -18.01 0.44 17.76
N LYS A 261 -19.33 0.57 17.57
CA LYS A 261 -20.33 -0.28 18.24
C LYS A 261 -20.25 -1.74 17.79
N ILE A 262 -19.90 -1.99 16.52
CA ILE A 262 -19.70 -3.33 15.98
C ILE A 262 -18.40 -3.95 16.50
N GLY A 263 -17.37 -3.14 16.71
CA GLY A 263 -16.09 -3.58 17.31
C GLY A 263 -14.85 -3.17 16.52
N PHE A 264 -14.98 -2.29 15.51
CA PHE A 264 -13.83 -1.71 14.83
C PHE A 264 -13.16 -0.62 15.66
N GLU A 265 -11.85 -0.46 15.46
CA GLU A 265 -11.06 0.67 15.96
C GLU A 265 -10.69 1.60 14.80
N LEU A 266 -10.77 2.91 15.03
CA LEU A 266 -10.34 3.90 14.05
C LEU A 266 -8.82 4.02 14.06
N VAL A 267 -8.19 3.62 12.97
CA VAL A 267 -6.73 3.72 12.80
C VAL A 267 -6.33 5.05 12.17
N ASP A 268 -7.09 5.53 11.18
CA ASP A 268 -6.80 6.78 10.47
C ASP A 268 -8.08 7.33 9.79
N SER A 269 -8.10 8.62 9.47
CA SER A 269 -9.21 9.29 8.76
C SER A 269 -8.67 10.45 7.91
N TYR A 270 -9.20 10.62 6.70
CA TYR A 270 -8.72 11.57 5.70
C TYR A 270 -9.82 12.47 5.16
#